data_AF-A0AAE2MHG7-F1
#
_entry.id   AF-A0AAE2MHG7-F1
#
_cell.length_a   1.000
_cell.length_b   1.000
_cell.length_c   1.000
_cell.angle_alpha   90.00
_cell.angle_beta   90.00
_cell.angle_gamma   90.00
#
_symmetry.space_group_name_H-M   'P 1'
#
loop_
_entity.id
_entity.type
_entity.pdbx_description
1 polymer ?
#
loop_
_entity_poly.entity_id
_entity_poly.type
_entity_poly.pdbx_seq_one_letter_code
_entity_poly.pdbx_strand_id
1 'polypeptide(L)'
;MAADERRAHMRDRIKAGPPPGILCYADGAPVAWVQVGPRHDVPQFNSPRTVSRPLEEGDARDPSNWAVSCFFLLPKLRGKGMSHRLLAAAIDHARRHGARRLEACPIDHVKQSKSVTLCIGSTAIFDAAGFETVARRKDGRPLMRLELRDRPCRTENALG
;
A
#
# COMPACT_ATOMS: atom_id res chain seq x y z
N MET A 1 -18.99 -9.97 -11.53
CA MET A 1 -18.60 -11.16 -10.73
C MET A 1 -19.60 -11.37 -9.61
N ALA A 2 -20.17 -12.57 -9.52
CA ALA A 2 -21.01 -12.99 -8.40
C ALA A 2 -20.21 -13.05 -7.08
N ALA A 3 -20.88 -13.16 -5.93
CA ALA A 3 -20.21 -13.20 -4.63
C ALA A 3 -19.25 -14.40 -4.49
N ASP A 4 -19.64 -15.57 -5.01
CA ASP A 4 -18.83 -16.78 -4.92
C ASP A 4 -17.62 -16.76 -5.84
N GLU A 5 -17.75 -16.17 -7.03
CA GLU A 5 -16.61 -15.93 -7.93
C GLU A 5 -15.55 -15.05 -7.27
N ARG A 6 -15.96 -13.99 -6.54
CA ARG A 6 -15.02 -13.13 -5.80
C ARG A 6 -14.31 -13.89 -4.69
N ARG A 7 -15.01 -14.80 -3.98
CA ARG A 7 -14.42 -15.63 -2.92
C ARG A 7 -13.42 -16.65 -3.50
N ALA A 8 -13.78 -17.30 -4.60
CA ALA A 8 -12.88 -18.23 -5.31
C ALA A 8 -11.61 -17.49 -5.77
N HIS A 9 -11.77 -16.36 -6.46
CA HIS A 9 -10.66 -15.54 -6.93
C HIS A 9 -9.72 -15.11 -5.78
N MET A 10 -10.28 -14.65 -4.65
CA MET A 10 -9.47 -14.28 -3.48
C MET A 10 -8.71 -15.47 -2.90
N ARG A 11 -9.35 -16.65 -2.79
CA ARG A 11 -8.68 -17.87 -2.32
C ARG A 11 -7.52 -18.27 -3.22
N ASP A 12 -7.71 -18.22 -4.53
CA ASP A 12 -6.66 -18.58 -5.48
C ASP A 12 -5.50 -17.57 -5.46
N ARG A 13 -5.80 -16.28 -5.28
CA ARG A 13 -4.77 -15.25 -5.07
C ARG A 13 -3.95 -15.49 -3.80
N ILE A 14 -4.61 -15.84 -2.70
CA ILE A 14 -3.93 -16.17 -1.43
C ILE A 14 -3.02 -17.40 -1.60
N LYS A 15 -3.51 -18.45 -2.28
CA LYS A 15 -2.72 -19.67 -2.55
C LYS A 15 -1.49 -19.42 -3.42
N ALA A 16 -1.65 -18.58 -4.45
CA ALA A 16 -0.58 -18.27 -5.38
C ALA A 16 0.53 -17.42 -4.73
N GLY A 17 0.16 -16.55 -3.78
CA GLY A 17 1.10 -15.74 -3.01
C GLY A 17 1.82 -14.64 -3.82
N PRO A 18 2.41 -13.64 -3.13
CA PRO A 18 2.28 -13.39 -1.70
C PRO A 18 0.84 -12.98 -1.34
N PRO A 19 0.39 -13.19 -0.08
CA PRO A 19 -0.96 -12.80 0.34
C PRO A 19 -1.24 -11.33 0.00
N PRO A 20 -2.44 -10.97 -0.50
CA PRO A 20 -2.74 -9.63 -1.00
C PRO A 20 -2.95 -8.58 0.12
N GLY A 21 -2.56 -8.89 1.35
CA GLY A 21 -2.68 -7.99 2.49
C GLY A 21 -2.66 -8.68 3.84
N ILE A 22 -2.96 -7.91 4.88
CA ILE A 22 -2.84 -8.32 6.28
C ILE A 22 -4.16 -8.09 7.01
N LEU A 23 -4.61 -9.10 7.75
CA LEU A 23 -5.69 -9.00 8.72
C LEU A 23 -5.14 -8.78 10.12
N CYS A 24 -5.74 -7.84 10.85
CA CYS A 24 -5.49 -7.64 12.28
C CYS A 24 -6.64 -8.28 13.07
N TYR A 25 -6.28 -9.05 14.10
CA TYR A 25 -7.23 -9.73 14.99
C TYR A 25 -7.18 -9.12 16.39
N ALA A 26 -8.34 -9.05 17.04
CA ALA A 26 -8.47 -8.80 18.46
C ALA A 26 -9.57 -9.72 19.02
N ASP A 27 -9.28 -10.39 20.13
CA ASP A 27 -10.18 -11.34 20.79
C ASP A 27 -10.75 -12.40 19.83
N GLY A 28 -9.90 -12.91 18.94
CA GLY A 28 -10.27 -13.93 17.94
C GLY A 28 -11.08 -13.42 16.74
N ALA A 29 -11.41 -12.14 16.68
CA ALA A 29 -12.17 -11.54 15.57
C ALA A 29 -11.31 -10.64 14.68
N PRO A 30 -11.50 -10.63 13.35
CA PRO A 30 -10.82 -9.68 12.46
C PRO A 30 -11.39 -8.27 12.69
N VAL A 31 -10.51 -7.31 12.96
CA VAL A 31 -10.90 -5.94 13.32
C VAL A 31 -10.33 -4.87 12.40
N ALA A 32 -9.32 -5.22 11.60
CA ALA A 32 -8.80 -4.35 10.55
C ALA A 32 -8.15 -5.15 9.41
N TRP A 33 -8.01 -4.49 8.26
CA TRP A 33 -7.38 -5.01 7.07
C TRP A 33 -6.54 -3.92 6.40
N VAL A 34 -5.40 -4.30 5.81
CA VAL A 34 -4.65 -3.46 4.88
C VAL A 34 -4.33 -4.26 3.63
N GLN A 35 -4.70 -3.74 2.47
CA GLN A 35 -4.30 -4.34 1.19
C GLN A 35 -2.89 -3.87 0.83
N VAL A 36 -1.98 -4.84 0.75
CA VAL A 36 -0.57 -4.62 0.42
C VAL A 36 -0.05 -5.80 -0.40
N GLY A 37 0.63 -5.53 -1.51
CA GLY A 37 1.09 -6.55 -2.45
C GLY A 37 1.83 -5.96 -3.65
N PRO A 38 2.36 -6.79 -4.57
CA PRO A 38 2.89 -6.33 -5.85
C PRO A 38 1.88 -5.44 -6.56
N ARG A 39 2.30 -4.29 -7.08
CA ARG A 39 1.35 -3.31 -7.64
C ARG A 39 0.54 -3.84 -8.81
N HIS A 40 1.07 -4.80 -9.57
CA HIS A 40 0.36 -5.44 -10.68
C HIS A 40 -0.78 -6.34 -10.22
N ASP A 41 -0.73 -6.83 -8.98
CA ASP A 41 -1.80 -7.64 -8.38
C ASP A 41 -2.93 -6.76 -7.80
N VAL A 42 -2.70 -5.45 -7.65
CA VAL A 42 -3.68 -4.51 -7.10
C VAL A 42 -4.61 -4.02 -8.22
N PRO A 43 -5.91 -4.37 -8.20
CA PRO A 43 -6.83 -3.99 -9.26
C PRO A 43 -6.84 -2.48 -9.49
N GLN A 44 -6.74 -2.08 -10.76
CA GLN A 44 -6.77 -0.69 -11.22
C GLN A 44 -5.65 0.24 -10.71
N PHE A 45 -4.69 -0.24 -9.90
CA PHE A 45 -3.63 0.62 -9.37
C PHE A 45 -2.76 1.22 -10.49
N ASN A 46 -2.48 0.42 -11.52
CA ASN A 46 -1.68 0.83 -12.67
C ASN A 46 -2.48 1.53 -13.78
N SER A 47 -3.79 1.75 -13.61
CA SER A 47 -4.63 2.33 -14.66
C SER A 47 -4.17 3.76 -15.01
N PRO A 48 -4.07 4.13 -16.30
CA PRO A 48 -3.60 5.45 -16.73
C PRO A 48 -4.50 6.60 -16.26
N ARG A 49 -5.75 6.28 -15.88
CA ARG A 49 -6.76 7.19 -15.34
C ARG A 49 -6.64 7.44 -13.84
N THR A 50 -5.72 6.76 -13.16
CA THR A 50 -5.53 6.89 -11.71
C THR A 50 -4.32 7.75 -11.38
N VAL A 51 -4.33 8.32 -10.17
CA VAL A 51 -3.17 9.05 -9.62
C VAL A 51 -2.01 8.12 -9.26
N SER A 52 -2.27 6.82 -9.11
CA SER A 52 -1.32 5.76 -8.80
C SER A 52 -0.64 5.16 -10.04
N ARG A 53 -0.93 5.69 -11.23
CA ARG A 53 -0.32 5.19 -12.46
C ARG A 53 1.22 5.19 -12.35
N PRO A 54 1.91 4.21 -12.94
CA PRO A 54 3.35 4.07 -12.85
C PRO A 54 4.10 5.31 -13.35
N LEU A 55 5.28 5.61 -12.78
CA LEU A 55 6.13 6.70 -13.27
C LEU A 55 6.86 6.30 -14.55
N GLU A 56 7.35 5.07 -14.59
CA GLU A 56 7.99 4.45 -15.73
C GLU A 56 7.19 3.21 -16.15
N GLU A 57 7.26 2.84 -17.43
CA GLU A 57 6.52 1.67 -17.94
C GLU A 57 6.92 0.36 -17.22
N GLY A 58 8.21 0.24 -16.89
CA GLY A 58 8.76 -0.92 -16.17
C GLY A 58 8.24 -1.07 -14.75
N ASP A 59 7.87 0.04 -14.08
CA ASP A 59 7.35 0.01 -12.72
C ASP A 59 6.12 -0.90 -12.63
N ALA A 60 5.22 -0.83 -13.63
CA ALA A 60 3.98 -1.60 -13.65
C ALA A 60 4.18 -3.12 -13.58
N ARG A 61 5.32 -3.61 -14.08
CA ARG A 61 5.63 -5.03 -14.23
C ARG A 61 6.65 -5.53 -13.20
N ASP A 62 7.29 -4.62 -12.46
CA ASP A 62 8.29 -4.97 -11.46
C ASP A 62 7.63 -5.67 -10.24
N PRO A 63 7.89 -6.98 -10.00
CA PRO A 63 7.30 -7.71 -8.88
C PRO A 63 7.79 -7.24 -7.51
N SER A 64 8.86 -6.46 -7.48
CA SER A 64 9.39 -5.85 -6.25
C SER A 64 8.87 -4.43 -6.00
N ASN A 65 8.08 -3.85 -6.92
CA ASN A 65 7.37 -2.60 -6.68
C ASN A 65 5.98 -2.90 -6.13
N TRP A 66 5.80 -2.65 -4.84
CA TRP A 66 4.57 -2.98 -4.12
C TRP A 66 3.69 -1.76 -3.93
N ALA A 67 2.41 -1.99 -3.67
CA ALA A 67 1.43 -0.96 -3.41
C ALA A 67 0.68 -1.22 -2.09
N VAL A 68 0.42 -0.17 -1.33
CA VAL A 68 -0.58 -0.13 -0.26
C VAL A 68 -1.78 0.66 -0.79
N SER A 69 -2.90 -0.02 -1.00
CA SER A 69 -4.05 0.58 -1.72
C SER A 69 -5.22 0.96 -0.82
N CYS A 70 -5.43 0.24 0.28
CA CYS A 70 -6.53 0.52 1.20
C CYS A 70 -6.29 0.04 2.62
N PHE A 71 -6.92 0.74 3.55
CA PHE A 71 -7.09 0.37 4.94
C PHE A 71 -8.58 0.23 5.24
N PHE A 72 -8.90 -0.77 6.03
CA PHE A 72 -10.20 -0.94 6.65
C PHE A 72 -10.02 -1.12 8.15
N LEU A 73 -10.75 -0.35 8.94
CA LEU A 73 -10.75 -0.44 10.39
C LEU A 73 -12.17 -0.33 10.90
N LEU A 74 -12.52 -1.19 11.86
CA LEU A 74 -13.77 -1.04 12.59
C LEU A 74 -13.84 0.35 13.25
N PRO A 75 -15.02 1.02 13.26
CA PRO A 75 -15.16 2.38 13.77
C PRO A 75 -14.59 2.59 15.18
N LYS A 76 -14.79 1.63 16.09
CA LYS A 76 -14.31 1.65 17.49
C LYS A 76 -12.77 1.71 17.67
N LEU A 77 -12.03 1.45 16.60
CA LEU A 77 -10.56 1.44 16.58
C LEU A 77 -9.95 2.70 15.94
N ARG A 78 -10.78 3.59 15.39
CA ARG A 78 -10.31 4.85 14.79
C ARG A 78 -9.83 5.82 15.89
N GLY A 79 -8.92 6.72 15.54
CA GLY A 79 -8.37 7.73 16.46
C GLY A 79 -7.40 7.20 17.51
N LYS A 80 -7.05 5.90 17.48
CA LYS A 80 -6.18 5.24 18.48
C LYS A 80 -4.81 4.85 17.90
N GLY A 81 -4.35 5.55 16.86
CA GLY A 81 -3.07 5.25 16.19
C GLY A 81 -3.02 3.94 15.39
N MET A 82 -4.15 3.24 15.24
CA MET A 82 -4.19 1.92 14.60
C MET A 82 -3.74 1.94 13.12
N SER A 83 -4.00 3.04 12.40
CA SER A 83 -3.54 3.20 11.01
C SER A 83 -2.01 3.17 10.89
N HIS A 84 -1.28 3.75 11.85
CA HIS A 84 0.19 3.69 11.87
C HIS A 84 0.68 2.25 12.10
N ARG A 85 0.06 1.53 13.04
CA ARG A 85 0.40 0.12 13.32
C ARG A 85 0.13 -0.78 12.11
N LEU A 86 -0.99 -0.58 11.42
CA LEU A 86 -1.31 -1.31 10.20
C LEU A 86 -0.32 -1.01 9.07
N LEU A 87 0.04 0.25 8.87
CA LEU A 87 1.01 0.63 7.86
C LEU A 87 2.39 0.05 8.18
N ALA A 88 2.84 0.08 9.44
CA ALA A 88 4.08 -0.56 9.86
C ALA A 88 4.07 -2.07 9.57
N ALA A 89 2.98 -2.77 9.91
CA ALA A 89 2.84 -4.19 9.60
C ALA A 89 2.85 -4.46 8.07
N ALA A 90 2.23 -3.58 7.27
CA ALA A 90 2.24 -3.66 5.81
C ALA A 90 3.65 -3.50 5.23
N ILE A 91 4.42 -2.53 5.74
CA ILE A 91 5.82 -2.30 5.37
C ILE A 91 6.66 -3.54 5.68
N ASP A 92 6.54 -4.08 6.89
CA ASP A 92 7.32 -5.26 7.29
C ASP A 92 6.94 -6.51 6.49
N HIS A 93 5.65 -6.67 6.18
CA HIS A 93 5.19 -7.74 5.30
C HIS A 93 5.78 -7.60 3.89
N ALA A 94 5.76 -6.41 3.30
CA ALA A 94 6.34 -6.14 1.99
C ALA A 94 7.86 -6.43 1.99
N ARG A 95 8.59 -5.98 3.01
CA ARG A 95 10.02 -6.27 3.20
C ARG A 95 10.31 -7.77 3.21
N ARG A 96 9.58 -8.54 4.03
CA ARG A 96 9.76 -10.00 4.15
C ARG A 96 9.47 -10.76 2.86
N HIS A 97 8.64 -10.19 1.98
CA HIS A 97 8.28 -10.79 0.68
C HIS A 97 9.06 -10.17 -0.49
N GLY A 98 10.18 -9.49 -0.21
CA GLY A 98 11.15 -9.09 -1.21
C GLY A 98 10.86 -7.77 -1.92
N ALA A 99 9.90 -6.97 -1.46
CA ALA A 99 9.66 -5.64 -2.01
C ALA A 99 10.93 -4.77 -1.94
N ARG A 100 11.23 -4.07 -3.02
CA ARG A 100 12.30 -3.04 -3.07
C ARG A 100 11.78 -1.68 -2.63
N ARG A 101 10.53 -1.39 -2.97
CA ARG A 101 9.85 -0.14 -2.67
C ARG A 101 8.36 -0.38 -2.50
N LEU A 102 7.70 0.54 -1.82
CA LEU A 102 6.29 0.51 -1.52
C LEU A 102 5.66 1.85 -1.91
N GLU A 103 4.57 1.82 -2.67
CA GLU A 103 3.87 3.01 -3.14
C GLU A 103 2.45 3.11 -2.58
N ALA A 104 1.97 4.34 -2.41
CA ALA A 104 0.61 4.62 -1.99
C ALA A 104 0.12 5.95 -2.57
N CYS A 105 -1.20 6.11 -2.66
CA CYS A 105 -1.83 7.36 -3.09
C CYS A 105 -2.79 7.91 -2.02
N PRO A 106 -2.28 8.38 -0.88
CA PRO A 106 -3.09 8.88 0.23
C PRO A 106 -3.84 10.17 -0.13
N ILE A 107 -4.55 10.71 0.88
CA ILE A 107 -5.30 11.95 0.78
C ILE A 107 -4.71 12.95 1.78
N ASP A 108 -4.34 14.15 1.32
CA ASP A 108 -3.71 15.19 2.16
C ASP A 108 -4.61 15.62 3.33
N HIS A 109 -5.92 15.71 3.08
CA HIS A 109 -6.90 16.08 4.09
C HIS A 109 -8.06 15.07 4.12
N VAL A 110 -7.97 14.09 5.02
CA VAL A 110 -9.13 13.25 5.34
C VAL A 110 -10.09 14.12 6.17
N LYS A 111 -11.02 14.82 5.51
CA LYS A 111 -12.23 15.28 6.20
C LYS A 111 -12.86 14.02 6.78
N GLN A 112 -12.96 13.92 8.11
CA GLN A 112 -13.42 12.73 8.83
C GLN A 112 -14.57 12.06 8.07
N SER A 113 -14.28 10.95 7.38
CA SER A 113 -15.31 10.29 6.59
C SER A 113 -16.26 9.61 7.56
N LYS A 114 -17.50 10.12 7.63
CA LYS A 114 -18.63 9.49 8.32
C LYS A 114 -19.03 8.15 7.69
N SER A 115 -18.36 7.71 6.63
CA SER A 115 -18.66 6.47 5.94
C SER A 115 -17.77 5.30 6.42
N VAL A 116 -18.34 4.10 6.38
CA VAL A 116 -17.70 2.80 6.63
C VAL A 116 -16.68 2.43 5.52
N THR A 117 -16.51 3.31 4.55
CA THR A 117 -15.80 3.08 3.28
C THR A 117 -14.27 3.12 3.44
N LEU A 118 -13.60 2.20 2.73
CA LEU A 118 -12.15 2.11 2.54
C LEU A 118 -11.43 3.45 2.71
N CYS A 119 -10.51 3.52 3.67
CA CYS A 119 -9.65 4.67 3.85
C CYS A 119 -8.34 4.40 3.12
N ILE A 120 -7.89 5.31 2.27
CA ILE A 120 -6.57 5.19 1.63
C ILE A 120 -5.45 5.60 2.63
N GLY A 121 -5.82 6.17 3.78
CA GLY A 121 -4.91 6.78 4.75
C GLY A 121 -4.71 8.26 4.47
N SER A 122 -4.37 9.04 5.51
CA SER A 122 -3.95 10.44 5.34
C SER A 122 -2.47 10.52 4.97
N THR A 123 -2.07 11.54 4.21
CA THR A 123 -0.65 11.76 3.86
C THR A 123 0.25 11.76 5.10
N ALA A 124 -0.23 12.34 6.21
CA ALA A 124 0.49 12.37 7.49
C ALA A 124 0.91 10.98 8.04
N ILE A 125 0.14 9.91 7.83
CA ILE A 125 0.56 8.58 8.32
C ILE A 125 1.70 8.00 7.49
N PHE A 126 1.76 8.37 6.20
CA PHE A 126 2.79 7.92 5.26
C PHE A 126 4.07 8.75 5.44
N ASP A 127 3.94 10.07 5.62
CA ASP A 127 5.07 10.95 5.97
C ASP A 127 5.76 10.45 7.26
N ALA A 128 4.97 10.17 8.30
CA ALA A 128 5.50 9.64 9.57
C ALA A 128 6.17 8.26 9.43
N ALA A 129 5.87 7.52 8.36
CA ALA A 129 6.49 6.24 8.04
C ALA A 129 7.69 6.37 7.08
N GLY A 130 8.10 7.60 6.73
CA GLY A 130 9.24 7.88 5.86
C GLY A 130 8.94 7.80 4.37
N PHE A 131 7.66 7.83 3.96
CA PHE A 131 7.32 7.93 2.55
C PHE A 131 7.61 9.35 2.04
N GLU A 132 8.06 9.44 0.80
CA GLU A 132 8.29 10.71 0.10
C GLU A 132 7.32 10.85 -1.08
N THR A 133 6.91 12.08 -1.40
CA THR A 133 6.12 12.34 -2.59
C THR A 133 7.00 12.23 -3.84
N VAL A 134 6.67 11.30 -4.75
CA VAL A 134 7.39 11.11 -6.02
C VAL A 134 6.63 11.68 -7.23
N ALA A 135 5.33 11.93 -7.09
CA ALA A 135 4.56 12.68 -8.08
C ALA A 135 3.29 13.31 -7.50
N ARG A 136 2.88 14.44 -8.06
CA ARG A 136 1.55 15.02 -7.86
C ARG A 136 0.85 15.14 -9.22
N ARG A 137 -0.20 14.35 -9.42
CA ARG A 137 -1.02 14.35 -10.64
C ARG A 137 -2.39 14.99 -10.42
N LYS A 138 -2.84 15.02 -9.17
CA LYS A 138 -4.07 15.67 -8.71
C LYS A 138 -3.81 16.29 -7.34
N ASP A 139 -4.35 17.47 -7.12
CA ASP A 139 -4.25 18.15 -5.83
C ASP A 139 -4.87 17.30 -4.69
N GLY A 140 -4.22 17.32 -3.53
CA GLY A 140 -4.59 16.50 -2.37
C GLY A 140 -4.39 14.99 -2.53
N ARG A 141 -3.81 14.51 -3.63
CA ARG A 141 -3.63 13.08 -3.97
C ARG A 141 -2.21 12.79 -4.50
N PRO A 142 -1.17 12.89 -3.66
CA PRO A 142 0.19 12.55 -4.07
C PRO A 142 0.33 11.04 -4.34
N LEU A 143 1.22 10.68 -5.27
CA LEU A 143 1.85 9.36 -5.27
C LEU A 143 3.07 9.45 -4.37
N MET A 144 3.06 8.64 -3.31
CA MET A 144 4.14 8.57 -2.33
C MET A 144 4.85 7.22 -2.42
N ARG A 145 6.14 7.21 -2.11
CA ARG A 145 7.01 6.04 -2.17
C ARG A 145 7.88 5.93 -0.94
N LEU A 146 8.04 4.72 -0.43
CA LEU A 146 9.05 4.34 0.55
C LEU A 146 10.01 3.34 -0.09
N GLU A 147 11.30 3.65 -0.10
CA GLU A 147 12.33 2.69 -0.47
C GLU A 147 12.60 1.74 0.71
N LEU A 148 12.60 0.43 0.45
CA LEU A 148 12.72 -0.61 1.47
C LEU A 148 14.07 -1.33 1.46
N ARG A 149 14.74 -1.31 0.30
CA ARG A 149 16.14 -1.72 0.19
C ARG A 149 16.99 -0.47 0.06
N ASP A 150 18.11 -0.45 0.77
CA ASP A 150 19.09 0.61 0.59
C ASP A 150 19.46 0.72 -0.88
N ARG A 151 19.42 1.94 -1.40
CA ARG A 151 20.11 2.28 -2.64
C ARG A 151 21.56 1.85 -2.41
N PRO A 152 22.16 0.95 -3.22
CA PRO A 152 23.60 0.74 -3.11
C PRO A 152 24.22 2.13 -3.22
N CYS A 153 24.95 2.52 -2.17
CA CYS A 153 25.75 3.73 -2.16
C CYS A 153 26.50 3.74 -3.50
N ARG A 154 26.30 4.77 -4.32
CA ARG A 154 27.11 4.92 -5.54
C ARG A 154 28.53 5.11 -5.04
N THR A 155 29.33 4.05 -5.03
CA THR A 155 30.77 4.20 -4.90
C THR A 155 31.19 4.87 -6.20
N GLU A 156 31.46 6.17 -6.14
CA GLU A 156 32.27 6.85 -7.15
C GLU A 156 33.58 6.08 -7.25
N ASN A 157 33.76 5.39 -8.37
CA ASN A 157 35.08 4.99 -8.82
C ASN A 157 35.84 6.27 -9.18
N ALA A 158 36.53 6.83 -8.19
CA ALA A 158 37.75 7.57 -8.43
C ALA A 158 38.92 6.59 -8.26
N LEU A 159 39.81 6.61 -9.26
CA LEU A 159 41.12 5.97 -9.35
C LEU A 159 41.19 4.65 -10.13
N GLY A 160 41.82 4.79 -11.30
CA GLY A 160 42.20 3.77 -12.27
C GLY A 160 42.69 4.47 -13.52
#